data_AF-H6BT36-F1
#
_entry.id   AF-H6BT36-F1
#
_cell.length_a   1.000
_cell.length_b   1.000
_cell.length_c   1.000
_cell.angle_alpha   90.00
_cell.angle_beta   90.00
_cell.angle_gamma   90.00
#
_symmetry.space_group_name_H-M   'P 1'
#
loop_
_entity.id
_entity.type
_entity.pdbx_description
1 polymer ?
#
loop_
_entity_poly.entity_id
_entity_poly.type
_entity_poly.pdbx_seq_one_letter_code
_entity_poly.pdbx_strand_id
1 'polypeptide(L)'
;MSQPIEHAYEEEPPALPFRTGGRLSRTQEHVIFYFMGISSLGLEIAAACLGSLYGAQSHYFIATVTPFLALHWMAFFQNSWLMATAERSAIADRIDYLNLACRFERLCVPTAITGMVTWAVAYRFCFKASSQAYWIIWLVVWIVDTVACIMNVYNNISWESDLLYQIAPHYPQGNFWLGVLGIRSICRAPYSEDEKAGIEMQRPANGSG
;
A
#
# COMPACT_ATOMS: atom_id res chain seq x y z
N MET A 1 20.98 -5.73 -16.04
CA MET A 1 20.70 -4.44 -16.70
C MET A 1 19.24 -4.49 -17.09
N SER A 2 18.37 -3.78 -16.36
CA SER A 2 16.99 -3.50 -16.79
C SER A 2 17.06 -2.74 -18.12
N GLN A 3 16.12 -3.01 -19.02
CA GLN A 3 16.00 -2.20 -20.24
C GLN A 3 15.67 -0.75 -19.84
N PRO A 4 16.28 0.26 -20.48
CA PRO A 4 15.93 1.64 -20.22
C PRO A 4 14.44 1.87 -20.52
N ILE A 5 13.75 2.60 -19.65
CA ILE A 5 12.33 2.92 -19.83
C ILE A 5 12.24 4.04 -20.87
N GLU A 6 12.00 3.70 -22.14
CA GLU A 6 12.06 4.64 -23.27
C GLU A 6 10.91 5.67 -23.27
N HIS A 7 9.75 5.35 -22.66
CA HIS A 7 8.52 6.17 -22.71
C HIS A 7 7.83 6.36 -21.35
N ALA A 8 8.58 6.66 -20.28
CA ALA A 8 8.02 6.81 -18.91
C ALA A 8 6.82 7.77 -18.81
N TYR A 9 6.76 8.79 -19.66
CA TYR A 9 5.68 9.77 -19.69
C TYR A 9 4.40 9.33 -20.42
N GLU A 10 4.53 8.44 -21.41
CA GLU A 10 3.38 8.00 -22.22
C GLU A 10 2.71 6.77 -21.61
N GLU A 11 3.47 5.99 -20.83
CA GLU A 11 2.98 4.81 -20.11
C GLU A 11 2.36 5.14 -18.74
N GLU A 12 2.59 6.35 -18.22
CA GLU A 12 2.07 6.75 -16.91
C GLU A 12 0.63 7.30 -16.99
N PRO A 13 -0.31 6.73 -16.20
CA PRO A 13 -1.63 7.33 -16.09
C PRO A 13 -1.51 8.69 -15.41
N PRO A 14 -2.10 9.76 -15.98
CA PRO A 14 -2.08 11.07 -15.35
C PRO A 14 -2.79 11.01 -13.99
N ALA A 15 -2.24 11.71 -13.00
CA ALA A 15 -2.91 11.89 -11.71
C ALA A 15 -4.33 12.42 -11.94
N LEU A 16 -5.30 11.93 -11.15
CA LEU A 16 -6.67 12.40 -11.29
C LEU A 16 -6.72 13.93 -11.09
N PRO A 17 -7.41 14.69 -11.95
CA PRO A 17 -7.34 16.16 -12.01
C PRO A 17 -7.98 16.87 -10.80
N PHE A 18 -8.43 16.11 -9.80
CA PHE A 18 -9.11 16.61 -8.61
C PHE A 18 -8.12 16.58 -7.43
N ARG A 19 -7.63 17.75 -7.00
CA ARG A 19 -7.03 17.89 -5.67
C ARG A 19 -8.12 17.69 -4.62
N THR A 20 -8.26 16.46 -4.16
CA THR A 20 -9.30 16.05 -3.21
C THR A 20 -8.65 15.51 -1.96
N GLY A 21 -7.89 16.40 -1.31
CA GLY A 21 -7.66 16.35 0.12
C GLY A 21 -8.31 17.61 0.68
N GLY A 22 -9.22 17.48 1.65
CA GLY A 22 -9.59 18.63 2.47
C GLY A 22 -8.34 19.23 3.16
N ARG A 23 -8.52 20.28 3.95
CA ARG A 23 -7.46 20.98 4.72
C ARG A 23 -6.67 20.11 5.74
N LEU A 24 -6.76 18.78 5.69
CA LEU A 24 -5.93 17.93 6.54
C LEU A 24 -4.48 17.96 6.05
N SER A 25 -3.57 18.20 6.99
CA SER A 25 -2.14 18.06 6.71
C SER A 25 -1.81 16.59 6.45
N ARG A 26 -0.81 16.32 5.58
CA ARG A 26 -0.28 14.95 5.33
C ARG A 26 0.07 14.19 6.62
N THR A 27 0.42 14.91 7.69
CA THR A 27 0.68 14.34 9.02
C THR A 27 -0.58 13.74 9.64
N GLN A 28 -1.71 14.44 9.57
CA GLN A 28 -2.99 13.96 10.12
C GLN A 28 -3.51 12.77 9.31
N GLU A 29 -3.38 12.79 7.98
CA GLU A 29 -3.74 11.64 7.14
C GLU A 29 -2.93 10.40 7.48
N HIS A 30 -1.63 10.55 7.77
CA HIS A 30 -0.79 9.46 8.25
C HIS A 30 -1.27 8.91 9.60
N VAL A 31 -1.64 9.79 10.53
CA VAL A 31 -2.15 9.37 11.85
C VAL A 31 -3.45 8.59 11.70
N ILE A 32 -4.38 9.08 10.88
CA ILE A 32 -5.67 8.40 10.61
C ILE A 32 -5.41 7.02 9.99
N PHE A 33 -4.52 6.93 9.01
CA PHE A 33 -4.18 5.67 8.36
C PHE A 33 -3.64 4.65 9.37
N TYR A 34 -2.66 5.03 10.20
CA TYR A 34 -2.08 4.09 11.17
C TYR A 34 -3.06 3.74 12.28
N PHE A 35 -3.91 4.67 12.71
CA PHE A 35 -4.97 4.37 13.68
C PHE A 35 -5.93 3.31 13.12
N MET A 36 -6.39 3.46 11.88
CA MET A 36 -7.26 2.50 11.22
C MET A 36 -6.55 1.16 10.97
N GLY A 37 -5.34 1.17 10.41
CA GLY A 37 -4.59 -0.05 10.06
C GLY A 37 -4.10 -0.86 11.26
N ILE A 38 -3.66 -0.22 12.35
CA ILE A 38 -3.25 -0.94 13.56
C ILE A 38 -4.48 -1.51 14.28
N SER A 39 -5.57 -0.74 14.32
CA SER A 39 -6.82 -1.20 14.93
C SER A 39 -7.46 -2.31 14.12
N SER A 40 -7.41 -2.26 12.79
CA SER A 40 -7.87 -3.35 11.91
C SER A 40 -7.06 -4.62 12.18
N LEU A 41 -5.74 -4.54 12.22
CA LEU A 41 -4.88 -5.69 12.51
C LEU A 41 -5.16 -6.32 13.89
N GLY A 42 -5.40 -5.50 14.91
CA GLY A 42 -5.79 -6.01 16.24
C GLY A 42 -7.12 -6.75 16.22
N LEU A 43 -8.11 -6.19 15.52
CA LEU A 43 -9.43 -6.81 15.36
C LEU A 43 -9.40 -8.04 14.45
N GLU A 44 -8.52 -8.06 13.46
CA GLU A 44 -8.25 -9.20 12.58
C GLU A 44 -7.80 -10.41 13.39
N ILE A 45 -6.79 -10.22 14.25
CA ILE A 45 -6.28 -11.26 15.15
C ILE A 45 -7.37 -11.70 16.13
N ALA A 46 -8.11 -10.76 16.72
CA ALA A 46 -9.21 -11.07 17.64
C ALA A 46 -10.31 -11.88 16.95
N ALA A 47 -10.70 -11.50 15.73
CA ALA A 47 -11.71 -12.19 14.93
C ALA A 47 -11.24 -13.60 14.54
N ALA A 48 -9.96 -13.77 14.20
CA ALA A 48 -9.37 -15.09 13.93
C ALA A 48 -9.47 -16.02 15.14
N CYS A 49 -9.09 -15.53 16.33
CA CYS A 49 -9.17 -16.30 17.57
C CYS A 49 -10.63 -16.63 17.96
N LEU A 50 -11.52 -15.63 17.96
CA LEU A 50 -12.92 -15.80 18.38
C LEU A 50 -13.72 -16.64 17.40
N GLY A 51 -13.47 -16.50 16.09
CA GLY A 51 -14.07 -17.33 15.06
C GLY A 51 -13.68 -18.80 15.19
N SER A 52 -12.42 -19.08 15.59
CA SER A 52 -11.97 -20.45 15.85
C SER A 52 -12.58 -21.07 17.11
N LEU A 53 -12.85 -20.28 18.16
CA LEU A 53 -13.35 -20.78 19.45
C LEU A 53 -14.87 -20.92 19.49
N TYR A 54 -15.60 -19.93 18.97
CA TYR A 54 -17.06 -19.83 19.12
C TYR A 54 -17.83 -20.01 17.80
N GLY A 55 -17.13 -20.11 16.67
CA GLY A 55 -17.74 -20.18 15.35
C GLY A 55 -18.29 -18.84 14.88
N ALA A 56 -18.60 -18.76 13.58
CA ALA A 56 -18.92 -17.49 12.92
C ALA A 56 -20.31 -16.91 13.22
N GLN A 57 -21.21 -17.71 13.77
CA GLN A 57 -22.53 -17.24 14.19
C GLN A 57 -22.49 -16.55 15.56
N SER A 58 -21.34 -16.60 16.23
CA SER A 58 -21.14 -15.95 17.52
C SER A 58 -21.17 -14.43 17.38
N HIS A 59 -21.91 -13.78 18.27
CA HIS A 59 -21.94 -12.32 18.34
C HIS A 59 -20.55 -11.72 18.58
N TYR A 60 -19.67 -12.42 19.31
CA TYR A 60 -18.29 -11.98 19.54
C TYR A 60 -17.47 -11.94 18.26
N PHE A 61 -17.68 -12.93 17.38
CA PHE A 61 -17.03 -12.98 16.09
C PHE A 61 -17.54 -11.85 15.19
N ILE A 62 -18.87 -11.67 15.09
CA ILE A 62 -19.47 -10.61 14.27
C ILE A 62 -19.01 -9.22 14.75
N ALA A 63 -19.02 -9.01 16.07
CA ALA A 63 -18.59 -7.76 16.69
C ALA A 63 -17.11 -7.42 16.48
N THR A 64 -16.27 -8.39 16.10
CA THR A 64 -14.84 -8.17 15.84
C THR A 64 -14.51 -8.13 14.35
N VAL A 65 -15.11 -9.01 13.53
CA VAL A 65 -14.89 -9.05 12.08
C VAL A 65 -15.48 -7.82 11.37
N THR A 66 -16.66 -7.34 11.78
CA THR A 66 -17.30 -6.19 11.13
C THR A 66 -16.46 -4.91 11.26
N PRO A 67 -16.00 -4.50 12.47
CA PRO A 67 -15.14 -3.32 12.58
C PRO A 67 -13.75 -3.56 11.98
N PHE A 68 -13.22 -4.79 11.99
CA PHE A 68 -12.01 -5.13 11.24
C PHE A 68 -12.16 -4.77 9.76
N LEU A 69 -13.18 -5.30 9.09
CA LEU A 69 -13.42 -5.06 7.67
C LEU A 69 -13.60 -3.57 7.40
N ALA A 70 -14.40 -2.88 8.21
CA ALA A 70 -14.63 -1.45 8.04
C ALA A 70 -13.32 -0.64 8.13
N LEU A 71 -12.53 -0.86 9.17
CA LEU A 71 -11.27 -0.12 9.38
C LEU A 71 -10.23 -0.46 8.31
N HIS A 72 -10.13 -1.74 7.93
CA HIS A 72 -9.21 -2.19 6.87
C HIS A 72 -9.53 -1.53 5.54
N TRP A 73 -10.79 -1.62 5.10
CA TRP A 73 -11.22 -1.02 3.83
C TRP A 73 -11.11 0.50 3.84
N MET A 74 -11.38 1.17 4.97
CA MET A 74 -11.15 2.61 5.08
C MET A 74 -9.67 2.97 4.92
N ALA A 75 -8.75 2.25 5.59
CA ALA A 75 -7.32 2.47 5.44
C ALA A 75 -6.83 2.19 4.00
N PHE A 76 -7.35 1.11 3.41
CA PHE A 76 -7.08 0.71 2.03
C PHE A 76 -7.50 1.83 1.06
N PHE A 77 -8.78 2.22 1.07
CA PHE A 77 -9.30 3.24 0.16
C PHE A 77 -8.65 4.60 0.39
N GLN A 78 -8.39 4.99 1.64
CA GLN A 78 -7.68 6.23 1.93
C GLN A 78 -6.30 6.24 1.27
N ASN A 79 -5.54 5.14 1.38
CA ASN A 79 -4.21 5.09 0.80
C ASN A 79 -4.24 5.00 -0.73
N SER A 80 -5.13 4.17 -1.30
CA SER A 80 -5.31 4.08 -2.76
C SER A 80 -5.74 5.41 -3.36
N TRP A 81 -6.60 6.17 -2.68
CA TRP A 81 -7.02 7.51 -3.11
C TRP A 81 -5.86 8.50 -3.13
N LEU A 82 -5.04 8.51 -2.07
CA LEU A 82 -3.85 9.36 -2.01
C LEU A 82 -2.82 8.99 -3.08
N MET A 83 -2.68 7.70 -3.41
CA MET A 83 -1.82 7.27 -4.52
C MET A 83 -2.38 7.70 -5.88
N ALA A 84 -3.70 7.61 -6.09
CA ALA A 84 -4.34 7.99 -7.36
C ALA A 84 -4.34 9.51 -7.63
N THR A 85 -4.22 10.32 -6.57
CA THR A 85 -4.23 11.79 -6.63
C THR A 85 -2.84 12.41 -6.46
N ALA A 86 -1.81 11.61 -6.21
CA ALA A 86 -0.45 12.09 -6.11
C ALA A 86 0.10 12.49 -7.48
N GLU A 87 0.61 13.72 -7.57
CA GLU A 87 1.34 14.21 -8.73
C GLU A 87 2.66 13.40 -8.89
N ARG A 88 3.16 13.24 -10.12
CA ARG A 88 4.43 12.54 -10.44
C ARG A 88 5.36 13.38 -11.32
N SER A 89 5.17 14.70 -11.28
CA SER A 89 5.83 15.64 -12.19
C SER A 89 7.29 15.91 -11.82
N ALA A 90 7.60 15.92 -10.52
CA ALA A 90 8.94 16.16 -9.98
C ALA A 90 9.48 14.93 -9.22
N ILE A 91 10.81 14.88 -9.03
CA ILE A 91 11.50 13.83 -8.27
C ILE A 91 10.98 13.77 -6.83
N ALA A 92 10.73 14.93 -6.20
CA ALA A 92 10.18 14.99 -4.84
C ALA A 92 8.79 14.34 -4.75
N ASP A 93 7.91 14.59 -5.73
CA ASP A 93 6.55 14.03 -5.75
C ASP A 93 6.57 12.51 -5.97
N ARG A 94 7.49 12.01 -6.81
CA ARG A 94 7.68 10.57 -7.02
C ARG A 94 8.17 9.85 -5.77
N ILE A 95 9.05 10.48 -4.99
CA ILE A 95 9.48 9.93 -3.69
C ILE A 95 8.32 9.92 -2.69
N ASP A 96 7.45 10.93 -2.72
CA ASP A 96 6.22 10.92 -1.91
C ASP A 96 5.25 9.82 -2.34
N TYR A 97 5.06 9.60 -3.64
CA TYR A 97 4.28 8.49 -4.18
C TYR A 97 4.85 7.13 -3.73
N LEU A 98 6.17 6.95 -3.82
CA LEU A 98 6.84 5.74 -3.38
C LEU A 98 6.69 5.50 -1.87
N ASN A 99 6.68 6.57 -1.05
CA ASN A 99 6.38 6.47 0.38
C ASN A 99 4.94 6.03 0.65
N LEU A 100 3.96 6.48 -0.16
CA LEU A 100 2.58 6.02 -0.11
C LEU A 100 2.43 4.56 -0.54
N ALA A 101 3.16 4.13 -1.57
CA ALA A 101 3.21 2.73 -2.01
C ALA A 101 3.80 1.82 -0.93
N CYS A 102 4.90 2.23 -0.28
CA CYS A 102 5.48 1.50 0.86
C CYS A 102 4.56 1.53 2.10
N ARG A 103 3.72 2.57 2.25
CA ARG A 103 2.73 2.62 3.33
C ARG A 103 1.59 1.63 3.06
N PHE A 104 1.19 1.45 1.81
CA PHE A 104 0.21 0.44 1.41
C PHE A 104 0.66 -0.98 1.76
N GLU A 105 1.91 -1.33 1.46
CA GLU A 105 2.47 -2.64 1.83
C GLU A 105 2.41 -2.91 3.33
N ARG A 106 2.62 -1.87 4.15
CA ARG A 106 2.57 -1.99 5.61
C ARG A 106 1.16 -2.26 6.15
N LEU A 107 0.12 -2.10 5.33
CA LEU A 107 -1.23 -2.55 5.62
C LEU A 107 -1.46 -3.97 5.08
N CYS A 108 -1.16 -4.21 3.81
CA CYS A 108 -1.53 -5.44 3.15
C CYS A 108 -0.64 -6.64 3.57
N VAL A 109 0.65 -6.46 3.84
CA VAL A 109 1.56 -7.57 4.22
C VAL A 109 1.17 -8.19 5.58
N PRO A 110 0.99 -7.42 6.68
CA PRO A 110 0.57 -8.00 7.95
C PRO A 110 -0.78 -8.71 7.88
N THR A 111 -1.74 -8.15 7.15
CA THR A 111 -3.07 -8.76 6.93
C THR A 111 -2.96 -10.01 6.07
N ALA A 112 -2.13 -10.02 5.02
CA ALA A 112 -1.91 -11.21 4.21
C ALA A 112 -1.27 -12.37 5.02
N ILE A 113 -0.30 -12.06 5.89
CA ILE A 113 0.35 -13.06 6.76
C ILE A 113 -0.66 -13.60 7.78
N THR A 114 -1.41 -12.71 8.44
CA THR A 114 -2.40 -13.10 9.46
C THR A 114 -3.53 -13.91 8.84
N GLY A 115 -4.01 -13.51 7.67
CA GLY A 115 -4.96 -14.27 6.85
C GLY A 115 -4.44 -15.66 6.46
N MET A 116 -3.17 -15.78 6.04
CA MET A 116 -2.57 -17.06 5.69
C MET A 116 -2.51 -18.01 6.90
N VAL A 117 -2.05 -17.53 8.05
CA VAL A 117 -1.98 -18.33 9.28
C VAL A 117 -3.37 -18.77 9.71
N THR A 118 -4.33 -17.84 9.71
CA THR A 118 -5.72 -18.12 10.07
C THR A 118 -6.32 -19.17 9.14
N TRP A 119 -6.12 -19.05 7.83
CA TRP A 119 -6.58 -20.03 6.85
C TRP A 119 -5.91 -21.40 7.05
N ALA A 120 -4.60 -21.47 7.28
CA ALA A 120 -3.89 -22.73 7.46
C ALA A 120 -4.37 -23.52 8.69
N VAL A 121 -4.57 -22.82 9.82
CA VAL A 121 -5.11 -23.42 11.05
C VAL A 121 -6.55 -23.85 10.83
N ALA A 122 -7.35 -22.98 10.22
CA ALA A 122 -8.76 -23.21 9.94
C ALA A 122 -9.03 -24.37 8.97
N TYR A 123 -8.20 -24.51 7.93
CA TYR A 123 -8.35 -25.53 6.91
C TYR A 123 -8.33 -26.94 7.52
N ARG A 124 -7.51 -27.14 8.57
CA ARG A 124 -7.47 -28.39 9.34
C ARG A 124 -8.81 -28.72 10.01
N PHE A 125 -9.65 -27.73 10.30
CA PHE A 125 -10.94 -27.88 10.97
C PHE A 125 -12.14 -27.67 10.03
N CYS A 126 -11.93 -27.63 8.70
CA CYS A 126 -12.97 -27.32 7.72
C CYS A 126 -14.18 -28.26 7.76
N PHE A 127 -13.99 -29.51 8.20
CA PHE A 127 -15.05 -30.51 8.32
C PHE A 127 -15.90 -30.41 9.60
N LYS A 128 -15.47 -29.60 10.59
CA LYS A 128 -16.17 -29.43 11.88
C LYS A 128 -16.80 -28.05 12.05
N ALA A 129 -16.34 -27.04 11.32
CA ALA A 129 -16.75 -25.67 11.51
C ALA A 129 -18.03 -25.34 10.72
N SER A 130 -19.15 -25.14 11.42
CA SER A 130 -20.49 -24.91 10.85
C SER A 130 -20.69 -23.55 10.15
N SER A 131 -19.64 -22.94 9.58
CA SER A 131 -19.81 -21.71 8.80
C SER A 131 -18.78 -21.61 7.67
N GLN A 132 -19.10 -22.23 6.54
CA GLN A 132 -18.36 -22.04 5.29
C GLN A 132 -18.30 -20.56 4.85
N ALA A 133 -19.35 -19.78 5.11
CA ALA A 133 -19.42 -18.37 4.72
C ALA A 133 -18.32 -17.52 5.38
N TYR A 134 -17.96 -17.81 6.62
CA TYR A 134 -16.87 -17.14 7.33
C TYR A 134 -15.50 -17.39 6.70
N TRP A 135 -15.25 -18.65 6.32
CA TRP A 135 -14.00 -19.02 5.68
C TRP A 135 -13.84 -18.38 4.31
N ILE A 136 -14.95 -18.20 3.59
CA ILE A 136 -14.96 -17.48 2.32
C ILE A 136 -14.59 -16.01 2.55
N ILE A 137 -15.13 -15.35 3.58
CA ILE A 137 -14.79 -13.93 3.87
C ILE A 137 -13.28 -13.79 4.11
N TRP A 138 -12.70 -14.62 4.97
CA TRP A 138 -11.25 -14.60 5.21
C TRP A 138 -10.44 -14.90 3.96
N LEU A 139 -10.86 -15.87 3.17
CA LEU A 139 -10.18 -16.25 1.94
C LEU A 139 -10.23 -15.13 0.90
N VAL A 140 -11.37 -14.43 0.78
CA VAL A 140 -11.51 -13.27 -0.11
C VAL A 140 -10.61 -12.13 0.33
N VAL A 141 -10.65 -11.75 1.61
CA VAL A 141 -9.78 -10.67 2.14
C VAL A 141 -8.31 -11.04 1.95
N TRP A 142 -7.92 -12.26 2.32
CA TRP A 142 -6.55 -12.74 2.15
C TRP A 142 -6.08 -12.74 0.70
N ILE A 143 -6.88 -13.23 -0.25
CA ILE A 143 -6.54 -13.21 -1.67
C ILE A 143 -6.40 -11.77 -2.18
N VAL A 144 -7.36 -10.91 -1.84
CA VAL A 144 -7.34 -9.51 -2.26
C VAL A 144 -6.09 -8.81 -1.73
N ASP A 145 -5.78 -8.93 -0.44
CA ASP A 145 -4.60 -8.30 0.16
C ASP A 145 -3.30 -8.88 -0.40
N THR A 146 -3.24 -10.19 -0.65
CA THR A 146 -2.05 -10.82 -1.26
C THR A 146 -1.83 -10.33 -2.68
N VAL A 147 -2.88 -10.28 -3.50
CA VAL A 147 -2.80 -9.76 -4.88
C VAL A 147 -2.45 -8.27 -4.87
N ALA A 148 -3.05 -7.49 -3.99
CA ALA A 148 -2.77 -6.07 -3.85
C ALA A 148 -1.32 -5.80 -3.42
N CYS A 149 -0.77 -6.56 -2.46
CA CYS A 149 0.66 -6.49 -2.10
C CYS A 149 1.54 -6.74 -3.34
N ILE A 150 1.31 -7.87 -4.01
CA ILE A 150 2.15 -8.29 -5.13
C ILE A 150 2.09 -7.25 -6.25
N MET A 151 0.89 -6.80 -6.62
CA MET A 151 0.71 -5.79 -7.66
C MET A 151 1.33 -4.44 -7.27
N ASN A 152 1.23 -4.04 -6.00
CA ASN A 152 1.82 -2.79 -5.54
C ASN A 152 3.35 -2.86 -5.49
N VAL A 153 3.93 -3.99 -5.08
CA VAL A 153 5.37 -4.24 -5.13
C VAL A 153 5.89 -4.20 -6.57
N TYR A 154 5.24 -4.89 -7.50
CA TYR A 154 5.69 -4.94 -8.89
C TYR A 154 5.41 -3.63 -9.64
N ASN A 155 4.18 -3.13 -9.61
CA ASN A 155 3.76 -2.02 -10.47
C ASN A 155 4.09 -0.64 -9.91
N ASN A 156 4.16 -0.49 -8.58
CA ASN A 156 4.41 0.82 -7.97
C ASN A 156 5.82 0.91 -7.40
N ILE A 157 6.22 -0.02 -6.53
CA ILE A 157 7.50 0.08 -5.83
C ILE A 157 8.67 -0.22 -6.78
N SER A 158 8.62 -1.36 -7.49
CA SER A 158 9.72 -1.76 -8.36
C SER A 158 9.87 -0.81 -9.54
N TRP A 159 8.75 -0.49 -10.22
CA TRP A 159 8.72 0.47 -11.33
C TRP A 159 9.27 1.85 -10.95
N GLU A 160 8.71 2.49 -9.91
CA GLU A 160 9.14 3.85 -9.53
C GLU A 160 10.57 3.85 -8.99
N SER A 161 11.01 2.76 -8.33
CA SER A 161 12.40 2.65 -7.89
C SER A 161 13.38 2.57 -9.06
N ASP A 162 13.07 1.81 -10.11
CA ASP A 162 13.93 1.68 -11.29
C ASP A 162 13.92 2.96 -12.13
N LEU A 163 12.76 3.62 -12.24
CA LEU A 163 12.62 4.90 -12.91
C LEU A 163 13.39 6.01 -12.19
N LEU A 164 13.30 6.08 -10.86
CA LEU A 164 14.11 7.01 -10.07
C LEU A 164 15.61 6.72 -10.25
N TYR A 165 16.01 5.46 -10.38
CA TYR A 165 17.41 5.07 -10.60
C TYR A 165 17.94 5.60 -11.93
N GLN A 166 17.09 5.64 -12.95
CA GLN A 166 17.43 6.17 -14.27
C GLN A 166 17.45 7.71 -14.28
N ILE A 167 16.49 8.37 -13.64
CA ILE A 167 16.35 9.84 -13.64
C ILE A 167 17.36 10.52 -12.70
N ALA A 168 17.62 9.92 -11.54
CA ALA A 168 18.39 10.52 -10.45
C ALA A 168 19.43 9.55 -9.86
N PRO A 169 20.43 9.10 -10.64
CA PRO A 169 21.39 8.06 -10.24
C PRO A 169 22.30 8.48 -9.07
N HIS A 170 22.38 9.78 -8.77
CA HIS A 170 23.17 10.31 -7.67
C HIS A 170 22.49 10.18 -6.30
N TYR A 171 21.19 9.86 -6.26
CA TYR A 171 20.49 9.61 -5.01
C TYR A 171 20.84 8.22 -4.45
N PRO A 172 21.10 8.07 -3.14
CA PRO A 172 21.28 6.77 -2.51
C PRO A 172 19.93 6.05 -2.42
N GLN A 173 19.56 5.38 -3.51
CA GLN A 173 18.26 4.69 -3.66
C GLN A 173 18.31 3.22 -3.22
N GLY A 174 19.46 2.75 -2.75
CA GLY A 174 19.81 1.33 -2.71
C GLY A 174 18.99 0.42 -1.80
N ASN A 175 17.95 0.90 -1.11
CA ASN A 175 17.22 0.10 -0.12
C ASN A 175 15.74 0.51 0.04
N PHE A 176 15.06 1.00 -1.00
CA PHE A 176 13.61 1.28 -0.92
C PHE A 176 12.77 0.04 -0.56
N TRP A 177 13.25 -1.16 -0.90
CA TRP A 177 12.70 -2.44 -0.42
C TRP A 177 12.73 -2.59 1.11
N LEU A 178 13.69 -1.97 1.82
CA LEU A 178 13.67 -1.90 3.29
C LEU A 178 12.70 -0.84 3.82
N GLY A 179 12.31 0.12 2.97
CA GLY A 179 11.24 1.08 3.25
C GLY A 179 9.86 0.42 3.36
N VAL A 180 9.64 -0.68 2.63
CA VAL A 180 8.48 -1.58 2.78
C VAL A 180 8.38 -2.13 4.21
N LEU A 181 9.52 -2.38 4.87
CA LEU A 181 9.59 -2.83 6.26
C LEU A 181 9.55 -1.67 7.29
N GLY A 182 9.37 -0.43 6.83
CA GLY A 182 9.19 0.74 7.70
C GLY A 182 10.48 1.42 8.16
N ILE A 183 11.65 1.07 7.62
CA ILE A 183 12.93 1.72 7.95
C ILE A 183 13.04 3.04 7.16
N ARG A 184 12.46 4.11 7.72
CA ARG A 184 12.39 5.45 7.12
C ARG A 184 13.73 6.18 6.98
N SER A 185 14.76 5.77 7.73
CA SER A 185 16.08 6.44 7.73
C SER A 185 16.83 6.30 6.41
N ILE A 186 16.44 5.32 5.59
CA ILE A 186 17.11 4.98 4.34
C ILE A 186 16.57 5.80 3.16
N CYS A 187 15.30 6.21 3.19
CA CYS A 187 14.65 6.98 2.11
C CYS A 187 14.87 8.50 2.22
N ARG A 188 15.61 8.98 3.22
CA ARG A 188 15.91 10.42 3.42
C ARG A 188 17.34 10.71 2.99
N ALA A 189 17.59 10.73 1.69
CA ALA A 189 18.74 11.49 1.20
C ALA A 189 18.44 12.99 1.44
N PRO A 190 19.37 13.77 2.01
CA PRO A 190 19.19 15.21 2.10
C PRO A 190 19.11 15.80 0.70
N TYR A 191 17.99 16.46 0.38
CA TYR A 191 17.83 17.24 -0.85
C TYR A 191 18.75 18.48 -0.78
N SER A 192 19.46 18.77 -1.86
CA SER A 192 20.00 20.12 -2.06
C SER A 192 18.84 21.10 -2.32
N GLU A 193 18.92 22.34 -1.84
CA GLU A 193 17.86 23.35 -2.06
C GLU A 193 17.66 23.65 -3.57
N ASP A 194 18.69 23.43 -4.40
CA ASP A 194 18.64 23.59 -5.85
C ASP A 194 17.78 22.51 -6.54
N GLU A 195 17.70 21.28 -5.99
CA GLU A 195 16.87 20.19 -6.54
C GLU A 195 15.40 20.28 -6.12
N LYS A 196 15.09 21.01 -5.04
CA LYS A 196 13.71 21.35 -4.66
C LYS A 196 13.07 22.39 -5.59
N ALA A 197 13.89 23.18 -6.28
CA ALA A 197 13.46 24.32 -7.09
C ALA A 197 13.06 23.97 -8.53
N GLY A 198 13.12 22.70 -8.93
CA GLY A 198 12.58 22.26 -10.22
C GLY A 198 13.61 21.64 -11.14
N ILE A 199 13.92 20.37 -10.90
CA ILE A 199 14.09 19.47 -12.05
C ILE A 199 12.67 19.07 -12.47
N GLU A 200 11.97 19.99 -13.12
CA GLU A 200 10.88 19.60 -14.01
C GLU A 200 11.52 18.71 -15.06
N MET A 201 11.13 17.44 -15.09
CA MET A 201 11.56 16.55 -16.15
C MET A 201 11.18 17.20 -17.50
N GLN A 202 12.18 17.46 -18.34
CA GLN A 202 11.94 18.04 -19.66
C GLN A 202 11.01 17.11 -20.46
N ARG A 203 9.81 17.61 -20.78
CA ARG A 203 8.94 17.03 -21.80
C ARG A 203 9.78 16.82 -23.06
N PRO A 204 9.79 15.63 -23.70
CA PRO A 204 10.50 15.48 -24.96
C PRO A 204 9.95 16.54 -25.92
N ALA A 205 10.83 17.40 -26.41
CA ALA A 205 10.48 18.36 -27.43
C ALA A 205 9.93 17.55 -28.61
N ASN A 206 8.66 17.77 -28.96
CA ASN A 206 8.05 17.18 -30.14
C ASN A 206 9.04 17.29 -31.29
N GLY A 207 9.55 16.14 -31.73
CA GLY A 207 10.38 16.05 -32.92
C GLY A 207 9.53 16.44 -34.11
N SER A 208 9.59 17.71 -34.51
CA SER A 208 9.25 18.12 -35.85
C SER A 208 10.29 17.53 -36.80
N GLY A 209 9.91 16.48 -37.51
CA GLY A 209 10.64 15.87 -38.61
C GLY A 209 9.66 15.13 -39.51
#